data_AF-A0A7C1IGJ2-F1
#
_entry.id   AF-A0A7C1IGJ2-F1
#
_cell.length_a   1.000
_cell.length_b   1.000
_cell.length_c   1.000
_cell.angle_alpha   90.00
_cell.angle_beta   90.00
_cell.angle_gamma   90.00
#
_symmetry.space_group_name_H-M   'P 1'
#
loop_
_entity.id
_entity.type
_entity.pdbx_description
1 polymer ?
#
loop_
_entity_poly.entity_id
_entity_poly.type
_entity_poly.pdbx_seq_one_letter_code
_entity_poly.pdbx_strand_id
1 'polypeptide(L)'
;MDTEDAEARAQALLQVIEASYFVKIINRDEIVHTITRHTCEEAKILKICTALNTWVALNAGPEGLVAVPRQIVIALAQQLDLQANRPETC
;
A
#
# COMPACT_ATOMS: atom_id res chain seq x y z
N MET A 1 -1.99 -14.64 -7.49
CA MET A 1 -2.55 -13.82 -8.58
C MET A 1 -1.46 -13.60 -9.61
N ASP A 2 -1.83 -13.37 -10.86
CA ASP A 2 -0.88 -12.80 -11.80
C ASP A 2 -0.66 -11.31 -11.51
N THR A 3 0.25 -10.69 -12.26
CA THR A 3 0.62 -9.29 -12.04
C THR A 3 -0.51 -8.33 -12.39
N GLU A 4 -1.29 -8.61 -13.44
CA GLU A 4 -2.38 -7.74 -13.88
C GLU A 4 -3.49 -7.68 -12.82
N ASP A 5 -3.90 -8.84 -12.30
CA ASP A 5 -4.87 -8.92 -11.23
C ASP A 5 -4.36 -8.25 -9.94
N ALA A 6 -3.07 -8.42 -9.62
CA ALA A 6 -2.45 -7.78 -8.46
C ALA A 6 -2.43 -6.25 -8.58
N GLU A 7 -2.15 -5.71 -9.77
CA GLU A 7 -2.18 -4.27 -10.04
C GLU A 7 -3.60 -3.72 -9.94
N ALA A 8 -4.57 -4.40 -10.55
CA ALA A 8 -5.98 -4.04 -10.43
C ALA A 8 -6.45 -4.04 -8.97
N ARG A 9 -6.03 -5.04 -8.18
CA ARG A 9 -6.34 -5.13 -6.76
C ARG A 9 -5.75 -3.97 -5.96
N ALA A 10 -4.47 -3.66 -6.18
CA ALA A 10 -3.80 -2.53 -5.52
C ALA A 10 -4.46 -1.19 -5.90
N GLN A 11 -4.78 -0.98 -7.18
CA GLN A 11 -5.49 0.21 -7.65
C GLN A 11 -6.83 0.39 -6.94
N ALA A 12 -7.66 -0.66 -6.88
CA ALA A 12 -8.96 -0.61 -6.23
C ALA A 12 -8.85 -0.23 -4.74
N LEU A 13 -7.86 -0.80 -4.03
CA LEU A 13 -7.64 -0.49 -2.63
C LEU A 13 -7.15 0.95 -2.42
N LEU A 14 -6.26 1.46 -3.28
CA LEU A 14 -5.82 2.86 -3.21
C LEU A 14 -6.96 3.82 -3.51
N GLN A 15 -7.86 3.49 -4.45
CA GLN A 15 -9.05 4.29 -4.74
C GLN A 15 -10.00 4.39 -3.53
N VAL A 16 -10.13 3.31 -2.75
CA VAL A 16 -10.90 3.33 -1.50
C VAL A 16 -10.28 4.29 -0.47
N ILE A 17 -8.95 4.34 -0.37
CA ILE A 17 -8.24 5.28 0.51
C ILE A 17 -8.48 6.71 0.06
N GLU A 18 -8.35 7.00 -1.24
CA GLU A 18 -8.64 8.31 -1.85
C GLU A 18 -10.06 8.79 -1.47
N ALA A 19 -11.05 7.91 -1.65
CA ALA A 19 -12.45 8.20 -1.33
C ALA A 19 -12.71 8.40 0.17
N SER A 20 -12.03 7.64 1.04
CA SER A 20 -12.24 7.68 2.49
C SER A 20 -11.80 8.99 3.13
N TYR A 21 -10.75 9.61 2.58
CA TYR A 21 -10.18 10.84 3.12
C TYR A 21 -10.39 12.07 2.23
N PHE A 22 -11.15 11.93 1.14
CA PHE A 22 -11.31 12.98 0.13
C PHE A 22 -9.97 13.52 -0.37
N VAL A 23 -9.03 12.62 -0.63
CA VAL A 23 -7.68 12.93 -1.12
C VAL A 23 -7.43 12.31 -2.50
N LYS A 24 -6.41 12.82 -3.19
CA LYS A 24 -5.83 12.25 -4.40
C LYS A 24 -4.37 11.88 -4.18
N ILE A 25 -4.05 10.61 -4.41
CA ILE A 25 -2.67 10.10 -4.37
C ILE A 25 -2.03 10.44 -5.72
N ILE A 26 -1.16 11.45 -5.74
CA ILE A 26 -0.68 12.00 -7.01
C ILE A 26 0.29 11.07 -7.77
N ASN A 27 0.95 10.15 -7.05
CA ASN A 27 1.86 9.16 -7.61
C ASN A 27 1.31 7.73 -7.53
N ARG A 28 -0.01 7.57 -7.65
CA ARG A 28 -0.71 6.30 -7.45
C ARG A 28 -0.15 5.14 -8.28
N ASP A 29 0.12 5.35 -9.57
CA ASP A 29 0.61 4.30 -10.46
C ASP A 29 2.01 3.81 -10.03
N GLU A 30 2.87 4.71 -9.55
CA GLU A 30 4.16 4.36 -8.97
C GLU A 30 4.00 3.49 -7.71
N ILE A 31 3.01 3.81 -6.87
CA ILE A 31 2.70 3.03 -5.66
C ILE A 31 2.21 1.64 -6.03
N VAL A 32 1.30 1.53 -7.01
CA VAL A 32 0.80 0.24 -7.53
C VAL A 32 1.96 -0.61 -8.00
N HIS A 33 2.79 -0.08 -8.92
CA HIS A 33 3.96 -0.82 -9.42
C HIS A 33 4.95 -1.15 -8.30
N THR A 34 5.11 -0.29 -7.29
CA THR A 34 5.98 -0.60 -6.15
C THR A 34 5.43 -1.75 -5.33
N ILE A 35 4.13 -1.79 -5.05
CA ILE A 35 3.48 -2.89 -4.33
C ILE A 35 3.65 -4.21 -5.11
N THR A 36 3.28 -4.21 -6.39
CA THR A 36 3.25 -5.44 -7.21
C THR A 36 4.63 -5.98 -7.55
N ARG A 37 5.66 -5.13 -7.57
CA ARG A 37 7.06 -5.55 -7.63
C ARG A 37 7.54 -6.30 -6.38
N HIS A 38 6.92 -6.08 -5.22
CA HIS A 38 7.28 -6.80 -4.00
C HIS A 38 6.41 -8.03 -3.79
N THR A 39 5.13 -7.99 -4.20
CA THR A 39 4.21 -9.11 -3.96
C THR A 39 3.05 -9.13 -4.96
N CYS A 40 2.67 -10.32 -5.40
CA CYS A 40 1.42 -10.61 -6.10
C CYS A 40 0.44 -11.42 -5.21
N GLU A 41 0.71 -11.51 -3.90
CA GLU A 41 -0.13 -12.18 -2.93
C GLU A 41 -1.22 -11.24 -2.41
N GLU A 42 -2.49 -11.61 -2.57
CA GLU A 42 -3.62 -10.74 -2.19
C GLU A 42 -3.56 -10.28 -0.73
N ALA A 43 -3.30 -11.22 0.18
CA ALA A 43 -3.26 -10.94 1.61
C ALA A 43 -2.16 -9.92 1.97
N LYS A 44 -1.00 -9.97 1.29
CA LYS A 44 0.09 -8.99 1.50
C LYS A 44 -0.30 -7.64 0.92
N ILE A 45 -0.87 -7.61 -0.28
CA ILE A 45 -1.37 -6.36 -0.92
C ILE A 45 -2.37 -5.66 0.02
N LEU A 46 -3.35 -6.41 0.53
CA LEU A 46 -4.34 -5.88 1.47
C LEU A 46 -3.68 -5.27 2.71
N LYS A 47 -2.75 -5.98 3.35
CA LYS A 47 -2.03 -5.50 4.54
C LYS A 47 -1.22 -4.24 4.26
N ILE A 48 -0.53 -4.17 3.11
CA ILE A 48 0.22 -2.97 2.70
C ILE A 48 -0.75 -1.80 2.54
N CYS A 49 -1.85 -1.98 1.81
CA CYS A 49 -2.85 -0.94 1.60
C CYS A 49 -3.54 -0.50 2.91
N THR A 50 -3.80 -1.41 3.85
CA THR A 50 -4.31 -1.07 5.19
C THR A 50 -3.32 -0.20 5.96
N ALA A 51 -2.03 -0.53 5.95
CA ALA A 51 -1.02 0.29 6.62
C ALA A 51 -0.83 1.65 5.91
N LEU A 52 -0.87 1.67 4.58
CA LEU A 52 -0.85 2.91 3.79
C LEU A 52 -2.07 3.79 4.07
N ASN A 53 -3.26 3.21 4.28
CA ASN A 53 -4.46 3.94 4.66
C ASN A 53 -4.23 4.77 5.93
N THR A 54 -3.66 4.16 6.97
CA THR A 54 -3.29 4.87 8.20
C THR A 54 -2.24 5.95 7.94
N TRP A 55 -1.22 5.67 7.13
CA TRP A 55 -0.20 6.65 6.80
C TRP A 55 -0.80 7.87 6.09
N VAL A 56 -1.67 7.65 5.08
CA VAL A 56 -2.35 8.72 4.34
C VAL A 56 -3.23 9.56 5.26
N ALA A 57 -4.00 8.93 6.14
CA ALA A 57 -4.86 9.62 7.10
C ALA A 57 -4.10 10.64 7.98
N LEU A 58 -2.83 10.34 8.30
CA LEU A 58 -1.98 11.16 9.14
C LEU A 58 -1.17 12.22 8.37
N ASN A 59 -1.01 12.05 7.06
CA ASN A 59 -0.10 12.87 6.24
C ASN A 59 -0.79 13.58 5.08
N ALA A 60 -2.11 13.46 4.94
CA ALA A 60 -2.87 14.19 3.94
C ALA A 60 -2.72 15.71 4.16
N GLY A 61 -2.28 16.42 3.12
CA GLY A 61 -2.16 17.87 3.15
C GLY A 61 -3.54 18.56 3.07
N PRO A 62 -3.64 19.84 3.43
CA PRO A 62 -4.90 20.59 3.43
C PRO A 62 -5.56 20.71 2.04
N GLU A 63 -4.79 20.54 0.96
CA GLU A 63 -5.27 20.62 -0.42
C GLU A 63 -5.90 19.30 -0.93
N GLY A 64 -5.99 18.26 -0.09
CA GLY A 64 -6.50 16.96 -0.52
C GLY A 64 -5.57 16.25 -1.51
N LEU A 65 -4.29 16.64 -1.57
CA LEU A 65 -3.27 15.98 -2.38
C LEU A 65 -2.25 15.31 -1.46
N VAL A 66 -1.86 14.08 -1.81
CA VAL A 66 -0.83 13.35 -1.07
C VAL A 66 0.12 12.67 -2.05
N ALA A 67 1.42 12.84 -1.82
CA ALA A 67 2.47 12.08 -2.47
C ALA A 67 2.97 11.04 -1.49
N VAL A 68 2.76 9.76 -1.77
CA VAL A 68 3.22 8.68 -0.90
C VAL A 68 4.69 8.42 -1.22
N PRO A 69 5.63 8.55 -0.28
CA PRO A 69 7.02 8.22 -0.54
C PRO A 69 7.17 6.73 -0.81
N ARG A 70 7.83 6.37 -1.91
CA ARG A 70 8.08 4.97 -2.29
C ARG A 70 8.72 4.16 -1.14
N GLN A 71 9.59 4.79 -0.36
CA GLN A 71 10.28 4.17 0.78
C GLN A 71 9.31 3.67 1.86
N ILE A 72 8.16 4.33 2.05
CA ILE A 72 7.13 3.87 2.99
C ILE A 72 6.54 2.54 2.51
N VAL A 73 6.20 2.43 1.22
CA VAL A 73 5.67 1.19 0.63
C VAL A 73 6.68 0.05 0.76
N ILE A 74 7.95 0.32 0.46
CA ILE A 74 9.04 -0.67 0.56
C ILE A 74 9.19 -1.14 2.01
N ALA A 75 9.22 -0.21 2.97
CA ALA A 75 9.34 -0.54 4.38
C ALA A 75 8.18 -1.41 4.86
N LEU A 76 6.95 -1.08 4.47
CA LEU A 76 5.76 -1.88 4.80
C LEU A 76 5.82 -3.29 4.21
N ALA A 77 6.22 -3.43 2.94
CA ALA A 77 6.38 -4.74 2.31
C ALA A 77 7.42 -5.60 3.04
N GLN A 78 8.60 -5.02 3.33
CA GLN A 78 9.67 -5.72 4.05
C GLN A 78 9.26 -6.14 5.46
N GLN A 79 8.51 -5.30 6.18
CA GLN A 79 8.02 -5.63 7.51
C GLN A 79 7.12 -6.87 7.51
N LEU A 80 6.29 -7.05 6.47
CA LEU A 80 5.43 -8.22 6.36
C LEU A 80 6.21 -9.51 6.11
N ASP A 81 7.28 -9.44 5.31
CA ASP A 81 8.15 -10.60 5.07
C ASP A 81 8.98 -10.96 6.31
N LEU A 82 9.35 -9.98 7.13
CA LEU A 82 10.03 -10.23 8.42
C LEU A 82 9.08 -10.84 9.46
N GLN A 83 7.81 -10.43 9.47
CA GLN A 83 6.81 -11.02 10.37
C GLN A 83 6.47 -12.47 9.99
N ALA A 84 6.51 -12.83 8.71
CA ALA A 84 6.33 -14.21 8.26
C ALA A 84 7.46 -15.16 8.71
N ASN A 85 8.63 -14.61 9.09
CA ASN A 85 9.83 -15.37 9.46
C ASN A 85 10.17 -15.28 10.95
N ARG A 86 9.32 -14.70 11.81
CA ARG A 86 9.53 -14.78 13.26
C ARG A 86 9.13 -16.17 13.75
N PRO A 87 10.02 -16.94 14.40
CA PRO A 87 9.59 -18.13 15.12
C PRO A 87 8.61 -17.66 16.20
N GLU A 88 7.46 -18.33 16.28
CA GLU A 88 6.54 -18.16 17.40
C GLU A 88 7.30 -18.53 18.67
N THR A 89 7.75 -17.52 19.41
CA THR A 89 8.33 -17.74 20.74
C THR A 89 7.19 -18.12 21.66
N CYS A 90 7.11 -19.43 21.96
CA CYS A 90 6.43 -19.98 23.14
C CYS A 90 7.00 -19.39 24.44
#